data_AF-A0A847GMY4-F1
#
_entry.id   AF-A0A847GMY4-F1
#
_cell.length_a   1.000
_cell.length_b   1.000
_cell.length_c   1.000
_cell.angle_alpha   90.00
_cell.angle_beta   90.00
_cell.angle_gamma   90.00
#
_symmetry.space_group_name_H-M   'P 1'
#
loop_
_entity.id
_entity.type
_entity.pdbx_description
1 polymer ?
#
loop_
_entity_poly.entity_id
_entity_poly.type
_entity_poly.pdbx_seq_one_letter_code
_entity_poly.pdbx_strand_id
1 'polypeptide(L)' 'MSVTAPPIWSATPLTPFALLNLVDTQLEVYSDPSGPAANPGYRQPQTYRTGEALPLVIGSQNAGSIAVRDLLA' A
#
# COMPACT_ATOMS: atom_id res chain seq x y z
N MET A 1 13.44 2.99 9.18
CA MET A 1 12.55 3.64 10.18
C MET A 1 11.15 3.32 9.72
N SER A 2 10.49 2.31 10.30
CA SER A 2 9.19 1.83 9.80
C SER A 2 8.10 2.81 10.16
N VAL A 3 7.43 3.37 9.17
CA VAL A 3 6.24 4.20 9.40
C VAL A 3 5.10 3.25 9.73
N THR A 4 4.56 3.33 10.94
CA THR A 4 3.36 2.59 11.33
C THR A 4 2.18 3.13 10.52
N ALA A 5 1.45 2.24 9.84
CA ALA A 5 0.20 2.60 9.15
C ALA A 5 -0.74 3.36 10.11
N PRO A 6 -1.46 4.40 9.63
CA PRO A 6 -2.37 5.15 10.49
C PRO A 6 -3.43 4.22 11.09
N PRO A 7 -3.79 4.39 12.38
CA PRO A 7 -4.84 3.60 13.00
C PRO A 7 -6.17 3.80 12.26
N ILE A 8 -6.85 2.71 11.89
CA ILE A 8 -8.20 2.76 11.31
C ILE A 8 -9.22 3.01 12.44
N TRP A 9 -9.54 4.28 12.69
CA TRP A 9 -10.42 4.71 13.79
C TRP A 9 -11.87 5.02 13.37
N SER A 10 -12.22 4.85 12.09
CA SER A 10 -13.56 5.16 11.59
C SER A 10 -14.22 3.95 10.92
N ALA A 11 -15.55 3.88 11.01
CA ALA A 11 -16.39 2.81 10.45
C ALA A 11 -16.41 2.75 8.90
N THR A 12 -15.54 3.51 8.25
CA THR A 12 -15.41 3.55 6.79
C THR A 12 -14.13 2.80 6.43
N PRO A 13 -14.19 1.70 5.66
CA PRO A 13 -12.98 1.01 5.22
C PRO A 13 -12.15 2.01 4.41
N LEU A 14 -10.94 2.29 4.89
CA LEU A 14 -9.98 3.10 4.13
C LEU A 14 -9.65 2.37 2.83
N THR A 15 -9.71 3.11 1.73
CA THR A 15 -9.21 2.71 0.41
C THR A 15 -7.77 2.19 0.55
N PRO A 16 -7.33 1.19 -0.24
CA PRO A 16 -5.93 0.77 -0.26
C PRO A 16 -5.00 1.98 -0.38
N PHE A 17 -3.93 2.02 0.42
CA PHE A 17 -2.95 3.11 0.35
C PHE A 17 -1.54 2.56 0.17
N ALA A 18 -0.68 3.38 -0.40
CA ALA A 18 0.72 3.07 -0.61
C ALA A 18 1.61 4.07 0.14
N LEU A 19 2.68 3.56 0.72
CA LEU A 19 3.69 4.32 1.43
C LEU A 19 5.02 4.18 0.69
N LEU A 20 5.60 5.33 0.33
CA LEU A 20 6.91 5.38 -0.31
C LEU A 20 8.00 5.51 0.75
N ASN A 21 8.77 4.45 0.96
CA ASN A 21 9.88 4.44 1.91
C ASN A 21 11.18 4.75 1.16
N LEU A 22 11.58 6.03 1.19
CA LEU A 22 12.76 6.53 0.50
C LEU A 22 14.08 6.07 1.15
N VAL A 23 14.07 5.77 2.45
CA VAL A 23 15.27 5.30 3.17
C VAL A 23 15.62 3.89 2.73
N ASP A 24 14.62 3.01 2.65
CA ASP A 24 14.79 1.61 2.26
C ASP A 24 14.57 1.38 0.74
N THR A 25 14.31 2.45 -0.02
CA THR A 25 14.09 2.44 -1.48
C THR A 25 13.00 1.45 -1.94
N GLN A 26 11.87 1.47 -1.25
CA GLN A 26 10.78 0.53 -1.47
C GLN A 26 9.41 1.19 -1.40
N LEU A 27 8.43 0.54 -2.03
CA LEU A 27 7.02 0.88 -1.92
C LEU A 27 6.32 -0.15 -1.03
N GLU A 28 5.54 0.30 -0.06
CA GLU A 28 4.75 -0.54 0.82
C GLU A 28 3.27 -0.29 0.56
N VAL A 29 2.55 -1.29 0.08
CA VAL A 29 1.12 -1.24 -0.21
C VAL A 29 0.37 -1.95 0.90
N TYR A 30 -0.64 -1.28 1.43
CA TYR A 30 -1.51 -1.79 2.47
C TYR A 30 -2.93 -1.92 1.91
N SER A 31 -3.35 -3.16 1.67
CA SER A 31 -4.69 -3.52 1.18
C SER A 31 -5.42 -4.43 2.16
N ASP A 32 -6.73 -4.62 1.93
CA ASP A 32 -7.62 -5.42 2.76
C ASP A 32 -7.65 -4.95 4.24
N PRO A 33 -8.25 -3.77 4.51
CA PRO A 33 -8.41 -3.30 5.88
C PRO A 33 -9.23 -4.31 6.68
N SER A 34 -8.81 -4.60 7.91
CA SER A 34 -9.44 -5.61 8.75
C SER A 34 -10.90 -5.33 9.12
N GLY A 35 -11.35 -4.09 8.91
CA GLY A 35 -12.57 -3.55 9.49
C GLY A 35 -12.44 -3.37 11.00
N PRO A 36 -13.57 -3.17 11.71
CA PRO A 36 -13.61 -3.11 13.17
C PRO A 36 -13.02 -4.40 13.78
N ALA A 37 -11.92 -4.26 14.51
CA ALA A 37 -11.24 -5.35 15.19
C ALA A 37 -10.57 -4.82 16.47
N ALA A 38 -10.23 -5.72 17.41
CA ALA A 38 -9.56 -5.34 18.66
C ALA A 38 -8.21 -4.63 18.44
N ASN A 39 -7.52 -4.99 17.35
CA ASN A 39 -6.34 -4.27 16.86
C ASN A 39 -6.48 -4.11 15.35
N PRO A 40 -7.06 -2.98 14.88
CA PRO A 40 -7.44 -2.84 13.49
C PRO A 40 -6.21 -2.47 12.64
N GLY A 41 -6.03 -3.16 11.52
CA GLY A 41 -4.90 -2.98 10.61
C GLY A 41 -5.21 -3.44 9.18
N TYR A 42 -4.17 -3.74 8.42
CA TYR A 42 -4.29 -4.25 7.05
C TYR A 42 -3.81 -5.70 7.01
N ARG A 43 -4.57 -6.56 6.35
CA ARG A 43 -4.27 -8.00 6.28
C ARG A 43 -3.26 -8.33 5.21
N GLN A 44 -3.11 -7.47 4.21
CA GLN A 44 -2.24 -7.67 3.06
C GLN A 44 -1.23 -6.53 2.92
N PRO A 45 -0.20 -6.47 3.79
CA PRO A 45 0.97 -5.64 3.52
C PRO A 45 1.79 -6.30 2.41
N GLN A 46 2.14 -5.53 1.38
CA GLN A 46 3.00 -5.98 0.30
C GLN A 46 4.10 -4.94 0.04
N THR A 47 5.35 -5.40 -0.01
CA THR A 47 6.50 -4.56 -0.34
C THR A 47 6.90 -4.81 -1.78
N TYR A 48 7.10 -3.73 -2.54
CA TYR A 48 7.68 -3.76 -3.88
C TYR A 48 9.03 -3.04 -3.88
N ARG A 49 10.04 -3.68 -4.48
CA ARG A 49 11.42 -3.17 -4.63
C ARG A 49 11.60 -2.47 -5.98
N THR A 50 12.70 -1.75 -6.14
CA THR A 50 13.04 -0.97 -7.37
C THR A 50 13.04 -1.77 -8.68
N GLY A 51 13.29 -3.09 -8.60
CA GLY A 51 13.22 -4.00 -9.75
C GLY A 51 11.81 -4.43 -10.15
N GLU A 52 10.82 -4.15 -9.31
CA GLU A 52 9.45 -4.64 -9.45
C GLU A 52 8.50 -3.57 -9.98
N ALA A 53 7.30 -3.99 -10.34
CA ALA A 53 6.24 -3.13 -10.83
C ALA A 53 4.94 -3.37 -10.06
N LEU A 54 4.25 -2.28 -9.72
CA LEU A 54 2.95 -2.29 -9.08
C LEU A 54 1.86 -2.38 -10.17
N PRO A 55 0.90 -3.32 -10.10
CA PRO A 55 -0.27 -3.28 -10.97
C PRO A 55 -1.14 -2.06 -10.66
N LEU A 56 -1.48 -1.26 -11.68
CA LEU A 56 -2.41 -0.15 -11.58
C LEU A 56 -3.80 -0.63 -11.99
N VAL A 57 -4.72 -0.67 -11.04
CA VAL A 57 -6.12 -1.04 -11.28
C VAL A 57 -7.00 0.17 -11.02
N ILE A 58 -7.81 0.55 -12.00
CA ILE A 58 -8.80 1.64 -11.89
C ILE A 58 -10.19 1.00 -11.98
N GLY A 59 -10.92 1.02 -10.87
CA GLY A 59 -12.16 0.25 -10.74
C GLY A 59 -11.90 -1.24 -10.85
N SER A 60 -12.43 -1.89 -11.88
CA SER A 60 -12.18 -3.30 -12.21
C SER A 60 -11.24 -3.51 -13.40
N GLN A 61 -10.69 -2.44 -13.98
CA GLN A 61 -9.84 -2.51 -15.16
C GLN A 61 -8.37 -2.45 -14.77
N ASN A 62 -7.58 -3.41 -15.28
CA ASN A 62 -6.14 -3.32 -15.23
C ASN A 62 -5.68 -2.24 -16.23
N ALA A 63 -5.21 -1.12 -15.72
CA ALA A 63 -4.74 0.03 -16.48
C ALA A 63 -3.24 -0.07 -16.84
N GLY A 64 -2.56 -1.12 -16.39
CA GLY A 64 -1.15 -1.39 -16.66
C GLY A 64 -0.35 -1.62 -15.39
N SER A 65 0.95 -1.33 -15.45
CA SER A 65 1.87 -1.45 -14.32
C SER A 65 2.76 -0.23 -14.22
N ILE A 66 3.01 0.24 -12.99
CA ILE A 66 3.93 1.32 -12.70
C ILE A 66 5.22 0.70 -12.16
N ALA A 67 6.37 1.01 -12.78
CA ALA A 67 7.64 0.54 -12.25
C ALA A 67 7.97 1.29 -10.95
N VAL A 68 8.38 0.56 -9.90
CA VAL A 68 8.66 1.17 -8.59
C VAL A 68 9.81 2.16 -8.68
N ARG A 69 10.79 1.90 -9.55
CA ARG A 69 11.90 2.83 -9.81
C ARG A 69 11.43 4.22 -10.27
N ASP A 70 10.31 4.30 -10.99
CA ASP A 70 9.79 5.57 -11.52
C ASP A 70 9.10 6.40 -10.42
N LEU A 71 8.68 5.75 -9.33
CA LEU A 71 8.09 6.40 -8.16
C LEU A 71 9.13 6.89 -7.15
N LEU A 72 10.35 6.37 -7.21
CA LEU A 72 11.46 6.67 -6.30
C LEU A 72 12.45 7.70 -6.88
N ALA A 73 12.18 8.22 -8.08
CA ALA A 73 13.04 9.14 -8.82
C ALA A 73 13.02 10.58 -8.29
#